data_AF-A0AAN7S2D9-F1
#
_entry.id   AF-A0AAN7S2D9-F1
#
_cell.length_a   1.000
_cell.length_b   1.000
_cell.length_c   1.000
_cell.angle_alpha   90.00
_cell.angle_beta   90.00
_cell.angle_gamma   90.00
#
_symmetry.space_group_name_H-M   'P 1'
#
loop_
_entity.id
_entity.type
_entity.pdbx_description
1 polymer ?
#
loop_
_entity_poly.entity_id
_entity_poly.type
_entity_poly.pdbx_seq_one_letter_code
_entity_poly.pdbx_strand_id
1 'polypeptide(L)'
;MVTPAPPCDRHCGYSRPPWDRHCGRSSPTATDTAVQPGNQPVSVSVTPIHKKKSWKQKSARLEREDEKAGPSLGEEEEELVDEMENTRFLSLSELQDMRKDFSRRPGEHVVTWLLQCWDNGASSLELEGKEAKQLGSISREGGIDKAIGKGAPALSLWRRLLSAMKERYPFKEDDVYRPGKWTTMERGIQYRRELAMLEVIYGDLDDEQLPRDPDEVQCTRPMWRKLVRSAPSSCANSLAILTWKDRECPTVDEAASNLREYEESISSSLVSAVEKLSQKAQ
;
A
#
# COMPACT_ATOMS: atom_id res chain seq x y z
N MET A 1 9.44 12.05 -68.73
CA MET A 1 8.75 11.20 -67.75
C MET A 1 9.59 9.95 -67.55
N VAL A 2 9.92 9.72 -66.28
CA VAL A 2 10.78 8.75 -65.61
C VAL A 2 11.00 7.39 -66.30
N THR A 3 12.28 7.09 -66.56
CA THR A 3 12.86 5.75 -66.77
C THR A 3 12.94 4.97 -65.44
N PRO A 4 12.63 3.67 -65.40
CA PRO A 4 12.81 2.87 -64.19
C PRO A 4 14.27 2.46 -63.97
N ALA A 5 14.69 2.52 -62.70
CA ALA A 5 16.00 2.13 -62.19
C ALA A 5 16.12 0.59 -61.99
N PRO A 6 17.34 0.02 -61.92
CA PRO A 6 17.60 -1.43 -61.95
C PRO A 6 17.49 -2.10 -60.57
N PRO A 7 17.47 -3.45 -60.49
CA PRO A 7 17.43 -4.18 -59.23
C PRO A 7 18.82 -4.28 -58.59
N CYS A 8 18.92 -4.00 -57.30
CA CYS A 8 20.10 -4.27 -56.48
C CYS A 8 19.83 -5.45 -55.54
N ASP A 9 20.53 -6.55 -55.78
CA ASP A 9 20.82 -7.61 -54.81
C ASP A 9 21.68 -7.06 -53.66
N ARG A 10 21.41 -7.50 -52.42
CA ARG A 10 22.46 -7.78 -51.41
C ARG A 10 21.90 -8.49 -50.17
N HIS A 11 22.40 -9.70 -49.96
CA HIS A 11 22.54 -10.35 -48.66
C HIS A 11 23.36 -9.49 -47.67
N CYS A 12 22.95 -9.50 -46.40
CA CYS A 12 23.72 -9.37 -45.15
C CYS A 12 22.68 -9.43 -44.01
N GLY A 13 22.64 -10.42 -43.12
CA GLY A 13 23.70 -10.74 -42.16
C GLY A 13 23.17 -10.41 -40.76
N TYR A 14 22.28 -11.25 -40.20
CA TYR A 14 21.84 -11.12 -38.80
C TYR A 14 22.93 -11.64 -37.86
N SER A 15 23.77 -10.74 -37.37
CA SER A 15 24.64 -10.99 -36.22
C SER A 15 23.81 -11.09 -34.94
N ARG A 16 23.86 -12.25 -34.28
CA ARG A 16 23.30 -12.47 -32.93
C ARG A 16 24.22 -11.86 -31.85
N PRO A 17 23.67 -11.27 -30.77
CA PRO A 17 24.45 -10.68 -29.68
C PRO A 17 25.12 -11.72 -28.75
N PRO A 18 26.21 -11.35 -28.03
CA PRO A 18 27.15 -12.29 -27.44
C PRO A 18 26.92 -12.52 -25.93
N TRP A 19 25.89 -13.28 -25.57
CA TRP A 19 25.77 -13.84 -24.20
C TRP A 19 25.49 -15.35 -24.17
N ASP A 20 25.41 -16.01 -25.33
CA ASP A 20 25.37 -17.47 -25.43
C ASP A 20 26.79 -18.04 -25.50
N ARG A 21 27.40 -18.28 -24.33
CA ARG A 21 28.48 -19.27 -24.17
C ARG A 21 28.66 -19.60 -22.68
N HIS A 22 28.01 -20.68 -22.24
CA HIS A 22 28.60 -21.83 -21.52
C HIS A 22 27.52 -22.66 -20.81
N CYS A 23 27.07 -23.74 -21.47
CA CYS A 23 26.51 -24.90 -20.79
C CYS A 23 27.64 -25.91 -20.55
N GLY A 24 27.99 -26.15 -19.29
CA GLY A 24 28.82 -27.27 -18.85
C GLY A 24 28.01 -28.17 -17.93
N ARG A 25 27.57 -29.31 -18.45
CA ARG A 25 26.87 -30.39 -17.74
C ARG A 25 27.88 -31.14 -16.87
N SER A 26 27.60 -31.32 -15.58
CA SER A 26 28.26 -32.31 -14.71
C SER A 26 27.22 -32.91 -13.77
N SER A 27 27.04 -34.23 -13.82
CA SER A 27 26.18 -35.03 -12.93
C SER A 27 26.89 -35.34 -11.59
N PRO A 28 26.16 -35.72 -10.53
CA PRO A 28 26.67 -35.65 -9.15
C PRO A 28 27.30 -36.95 -8.65
N THR A 29 28.28 -36.81 -7.76
CA THR A 29 28.82 -37.90 -6.92
C THR A 29 28.42 -37.66 -5.47
N ALA A 30 27.88 -38.69 -4.82
CA ALA A 30 27.42 -38.69 -3.44
C ALA A 30 28.56 -38.95 -2.45
N THR A 31 28.59 -38.28 -1.28
CA THR A 31 28.87 -38.90 0.04
C THR A 31 28.49 -38.00 1.22
N ASP A 32 27.78 -38.61 2.16
CA ASP A 32 27.57 -38.41 3.61
C ASP A 32 27.46 -37.04 4.33
N THR A 33 26.25 -36.85 4.87
CA THR A 33 25.88 -36.70 6.30
C THR A 33 26.83 -35.99 7.28
N ALA A 34 26.42 -34.79 7.71
CA ALA A 34 26.63 -34.31 9.08
C ALA A 34 25.40 -33.52 9.54
N VAL A 35 24.73 -34.03 10.57
CA VAL A 35 23.54 -33.45 11.21
C VAL A 35 23.94 -32.22 12.03
N GLN A 36 23.35 -31.08 11.74
CA GLN A 36 23.33 -29.88 12.59
C GLN A 36 21.90 -29.66 13.11
N PRO A 37 21.72 -29.33 14.40
CA PRO A 37 20.40 -29.27 15.03
C PRO A 37 19.58 -28.11 14.47
N GLY A 38 18.32 -28.40 14.17
CA GLY A 38 17.39 -27.49 13.51
C GLY A 38 17.08 -26.26 14.35
N ASN A 39 17.22 -25.09 13.74
CA ASN A 39 16.59 -23.87 14.19
C ASN A 39 15.07 -24.02 14.08
N GLN A 40 14.43 -24.22 15.22
CA GLN A 40 12.99 -24.10 15.37
C GLN A 40 12.58 -22.66 15.00
N PRO A 41 11.61 -22.42 14.10
CA PRO A 41 11.13 -21.08 13.87
C PRO A 41 10.37 -20.64 15.13
N VAL A 42 10.96 -19.71 15.86
CA VAL A 42 10.29 -19.01 16.96
C VAL A 42 9.09 -18.28 16.36
N SER A 43 7.89 -18.68 16.79
CA SER A 43 6.66 -17.97 16.46
C SER A 43 6.74 -16.59 17.08
N VAL A 44 7.06 -15.59 16.27
CA VAL A 44 6.91 -14.19 16.67
C VAL A 44 5.42 -13.87 16.59
N SER A 45 4.77 -13.85 17.74
CA SER A 45 3.44 -13.29 17.91
C SER A 45 3.50 -11.79 17.63
N VAL A 46 3.10 -11.41 16.42
CA VAL A 46 2.87 -10.01 16.09
C VAL A 46 1.52 -9.63 16.69
N THR A 47 1.54 -8.96 17.83
CA THR A 47 0.34 -8.36 18.40
C THR A 47 -0.06 -7.14 17.54
N PRO A 48 -1.35 -6.97 17.23
CA PRO A 48 -1.82 -5.75 16.59
C PRO A 48 -1.60 -4.56 17.54
N ILE A 49 -0.69 -3.65 17.20
CA ILE A 49 -0.52 -2.39 17.92
C ILE A 49 -1.64 -1.44 17.47
N HIS A 50 -2.86 -1.67 17.95
CA HIS A 50 -3.92 -0.66 17.87
C HIS A 50 -3.83 0.27 19.08
N LYS A 51 -2.84 1.16 19.05
CA LYS A 51 -2.97 2.48 19.67
C LYS A 51 -3.04 3.49 18.53
N LYS A 52 -4.21 3.67 17.94
CA LYS A 52 -4.46 4.78 17.00
C LYS A 52 -4.18 6.07 17.76
N LYS A 53 -3.05 6.71 17.50
CA LYS A 53 -2.81 8.09 17.96
C LYS A 53 -3.84 8.95 17.23
N SER A 54 -4.79 9.46 17.99
CA SER A 54 -5.81 10.35 17.48
C SER A 54 -5.18 11.71 17.23
N TRP A 55 -4.69 11.94 16.01
CA TRP A 55 -4.28 13.27 15.54
C TRP A 55 -5.53 14.13 15.37
N LYS A 56 -6.05 14.67 16.48
CA LYS A 56 -7.14 15.65 16.45
C LYS A 56 -6.52 17.01 16.23
N GLN A 57 -6.61 17.51 15.00
CA GLN A 57 -6.54 18.94 14.78
C GLN A 57 -7.67 19.56 15.62
N LYS A 58 -7.32 20.33 16.65
CA LYS A 58 -8.30 20.96 17.54
C LYS A 58 -9.03 22.06 16.76
N SER A 59 -10.13 21.72 16.12
CA SER A 59 -11.09 22.71 15.62
C SER A 59 -11.84 23.30 16.82
N ALA A 60 -11.62 24.57 17.12
CA ALA A 60 -12.42 25.27 18.11
C ALA A 60 -13.84 25.41 17.57
N ARG A 61 -14.82 24.75 18.20
CA ARG A 61 -16.25 24.95 17.93
C ARG A 61 -16.64 26.26 18.61
N LEU A 62 -16.97 27.28 17.82
CA LEU A 62 -17.57 28.51 18.33
C LEU A 62 -19.05 28.20 18.62
N GLU A 63 -19.42 28.08 19.90
CA GLU A 63 -20.82 28.28 20.28
C GLU A 63 -21.13 29.76 20.14
N ARG A 64 -22.03 30.09 19.22
CA ARG A 64 -22.54 31.44 19.03
C ARG A 64 -23.70 31.61 19.99
N GLU A 65 -23.48 32.31 21.09
CA GLU A 65 -24.57 32.92 21.86
C GLU A 65 -25.11 34.10 21.04
N ASP A 66 -26.40 34.05 20.74
CA ASP A 66 -27.18 35.14 20.17
C ASP A 66 -27.41 36.21 21.24
N GLU A 67 -27.11 37.48 20.96
CA GLU A 67 -27.83 38.67 21.46
C GLU A 67 -27.48 39.94 20.63
N LYS A 68 -28.33 40.19 19.62
CA LYS A 68 -29.08 41.43 19.34
C LYS A 68 -28.43 42.84 19.46
N ALA A 69 -28.21 43.43 18.26
CA ALA A 69 -28.54 44.79 17.75
C ALA A 69 -28.13 46.11 18.46
N GLY A 70 -27.35 46.93 17.73
CA GLY A 70 -27.54 48.40 17.60
C GLY A 70 -26.26 49.28 17.59
N PRO A 71 -26.17 50.38 16.80
CA PRO A 71 -24.94 50.71 16.02
C PRO A 71 -24.30 52.10 16.28
N SER A 72 -23.05 52.31 15.86
CA SER A 72 -22.48 53.54 15.22
C SER A 72 -20.95 53.42 15.11
N LEU A 73 -20.37 53.38 13.90
CA LEU A 73 -19.86 54.49 13.06
C LEU A 73 -18.66 55.25 13.66
N GLY A 74 -17.47 54.91 13.16
CA GLY A 74 -16.26 55.72 13.26
C GLY A 74 -15.04 54.92 13.71
N GLU A 75 -14.34 54.30 12.76
CA GLU A 75 -12.89 53.97 12.75
C GLU A 75 -12.62 52.90 11.67
N GLU A 76 -12.91 53.28 10.41
CA GLU A 76 -12.45 52.53 9.25
C GLU A 76 -10.97 52.88 9.00
N GLU A 77 -10.02 52.10 9.53
CA GLU A 77 -8.72 51.77 8.86
C GLU A 77 -7.68 50.98 9.71
N GLU A 78 -7.94 50.58 10.97
CA GLU A 78 -6.97 49.75 11.74
C GLU A 78 -7.56 48.53 12.49
N GLU A 79 -8.78 48.10 12.15
CA GLU A 79 -9.40 46.87 12.70
C GLU A 79 -9.78 45.86 11.61
N LEU A 80 -8.98 45.79 10.52
CA LEU A 80 -9.05 44.74 9.50
C LEU A 80 -7.78 43.86 9.53
N VAL A 81 -7.24 43.64 10.73
CA VAL A 81 -6.06 42.80 10.96
C VAL A 81 -6.25 41.91 12.20
N ASP A 82 -7.44 41.36 12.44
CA ASP A 82 -7.58 40.23 13.40
C ASP A 82 -8.79 39.31 13.11
N GLU A 83 -9.16 39.15 11.84
CA GLU A 83 -10.11 38.12 11.38
C GLU A 83 -9.56 37.30 10.19
N MET A 84 -8.25 37.36 9.94
CA MET A 84 -7.59 36.54 8.93
C MET A 84 -6.91 35.35 9.58
N GLU A 85 -7.50 34.17 9.38
CA GLU A 85 -6.87 32.85 9.51
C GLU A 85 -6.47 32.39 10.92
N ASN A 86 -7.47 31.91 11.67
CA ASN A 86 -7.27 30.95 12.77
C ASN A 86 -6.83 29.55 12.25
N THR A 87 -6.08 29.47 11.16
CA THR A 87 -5.51 28.23 10.66
C THR A 87 -4.30 27.89 11.53
N ARG A 88 -4.56 27.14 12.60
CA ARG A 88 -3.47 26.62 13.45
C ARG A 88 -2.53 25.78 12.59
N PHE A 89 -1.35 26.32 12.30
CA PHE A 89 -0.23 25.60 11.72
C PHE A 89 0.31 24.56 12.71
N LEU A 90 0.72 23.42 12.18
CA LEU A 90 1.46 22.40 12.91
C LEU A 90 2.81 22.96 13.37
N SER A 91 3.14 22.68 14.63
CA SER A 91 4.44 22.97 15.19
C SER A 91 5.53 22.09 14.57
N LEU A 92 6.78 22.55 14.63
CA LEU A 92 7.93 21.75 14.18
C LEU A 92 8.04 20.41 14.91
N SER A 93 7.68 20.34 16.19
CA SER A 93 7.64 19.10 16.96
C SER A 93 6.58 18.12 16.45
N GLU A 94 5.38 18.60 16.12
CA GLU A 94 4.32 17.76 15.54
C GLU A 94 4.77 17.20 14.19
N LEU A 95 5.39 18.02 13.34
CA LEU A 95 5.95 17.57 12.06
C LEU A 95 7.08 16.55 12.23
N GLN A 96 7.91 16.67 13.27
CA GLN A 96 8.95 15.69 13.58
C GLN A 96 8.36 14.34 14.02
N ASP A 97 7.30 14.36 14.82
CA ASP A 97 6.62 13.15 15.25
C ASP A 97 5.86 12.48 14.10
N MET A 98 5.20 13.28 13.24
CA MET A 98 4.62 12.78 11.98
C MET A 98 5.69 12.14 11.10
N ARG A 99 6.85 12.79 10.93
CA ARG A 99 7.96 12.20 10.15
C ARG A 99 8.32 10.82 10.66
N LYS A 100 8.37 10.60 11.98
CA LYS A 100 8.66 9.27 12.56
C LYS A 100 7.57 8.25 12.22
N ASP A 101 6.30 8.64 12.35
CA ASP A 101 5.15 7.74 12.17
C ASP A 101 4.90 7.39 10.68
N PHE A 102 5.32 8.25 9.75
CA PHE A 102 5.12 8.07 8.30
C PHE A 102 6.42 7.77 7.52
N SER A 103 7.56 7.59 8.18
CA SER A 103 8.81 7.26 7.49
C SER A 103 8.84 5.82 6.99
N ARG A 104 9.24 5.65 5.72
CA ARG A 104 9.58 4.36 5.12
C ARG A 104 10.78 3.75 5.80
N ARG A 105 10.75 2.44 6.04
CA ARG A 105 11.87 1.68 6.61
C ARG A 105 12.90 1.34 5.52
N PRO A 106 14.20 1.18 5.86
CA PRO A 106 15.19 0.68 4.90
C PRO A 106 14.79 -0.71 4.36
N GLY A 107 14.82 -0.88 3.04
CA GLY A 107 14.48 -2.16 2.38
C GLY A 107 12.97 -2.46 2.29
N GLU A 108 12.10 -1.61 2.84
CA GLU A 108 10.66 -1.76 2.72
C GLU A 108 10.18 -1.44 1.30
N HIS A 109 9.22 -2.21 0.78
CA HIS A 109 8.59 -1.91 -0.50
C HIS A 109 7.74 -0.65 -0.40
N VAL A 110 7.75 0.18 -1.47
CA VAL A 110 7.03 1.46 -1.48
C VAL A 110 5.53 1.29 -1.24
N VAL A 111 4.93 0.22 -1.78
CA VAL A 111 3.51 -0.12 -1.59
C VAL A 111 3.21 -0.50 -0.14
N THR A 112 4.06 -1.33 0.48
CA THR A 112 3.93 -1.69 1.90
C THR A 112 3.99 -0.46 2.79
N TRP A 113 4.93 0.47 2.50
CA TRP A 113 5.04 1.74 3.20
C TRP A 113 3.79 2.62 3.05
N LEU A 114 3.25 2.75 1.84
CA LEU A 114 2.02 3.53 1.62
C LEU A 114 0.84 2.94 2.38
N LEU A 115 0.69 1.62 2.40
CA LEU A 115 -0.35 0.97 3.19
C LEU A 115 -0.17 1.24 4.68
N GLN A 116 1.07 1.25 5.19
CA GLN A 116 1.37 1.68 6.57
C GLN A 116 0.95 3.15 6.81
N CYS A 117 1.19 4.05 5.85
CA CYS A 117 0.74 5.44 5.95
C CYS A 117 -0.79 5.53 6.03
N TRP A 118 -1.51 4.76 5.21
CA TRP A 118 -2.97 4.66 5.27
C TRP A 118 -3.43 4.20 6.66
N ASP A 119 -2.90 3.08 7.14
CA ASP A 119 -3.26 2.48 8.43
C ASP A 119 -2.98 3.41 9.62
N ASN A 120 -1.95 4.25 9.50
CA ASN A 120 -1.59 5.28 10.47
C ASN A 120 -2.45 6.56 10.38
N GLY A 121 -3.43 6.61 9.48
CA GLY A 121 -4.38 7.72 9.37
C GLY A 121 -3.91 8.88 8.51
N ALA A 122 -3.06 8.64 7.50
CA ALA A 122 -2.60 9.69 6.57
C ALA A 122 -3.76 10.44 5.88
N SER A 123 -4.93 9.82 5.74
CA SER A 123 -6.12 10.44 5.14
C SER A 123 -6.77 11.51 6.02
N SER A 124 -6.53 11.45 7.33
CA SER A 124 -7.10 12.36 8.32
C SER A 124 -6.19 13.56 8.64
N LEU A 125 -4.99 13.60 8.05
CA LEU A 125 -3.95 14.58 8.34
C LEU A 125 -3.89 15.63 7.23
N GLU A 126 -4.62 16.72 7.40
CA GLU A 126 -4.53 17.87 6.50
C GLU A 126 -3.18 18.58 6.68
N LEU A 127 -2.51 18.82 5.55
CA LEU A 127 -1.24 19.53 5.52
C LEU A 127 -1.34 20.69 4.53
N GLU A 128 -0.94 21.87 4.98
CA GLU A 128 -0.68 22.99 4.10
C GLU A 128 0.60 22.78 3.28
N GLY A 129 0.74 23.51 2.18
CA GLY A 129 1.91 23.41 1.31
C GLY A 129 3.23 23.72 2.03
N LYS A 130 3.24 24.58 3.05
CA LYS A 130 4.44 24.89 3.85
C LYS A 130 4.78 23.75 4.81
N GLU A 131 3.77 23.19 5.49
CA GLU A 131 3.92 22.07 6.42
C GLU A 131 4.38 20.80 5.70
N ALA A 132 3.79 20.51 4.54
CA ALA A 132 4.19 19.39 3.70
C ALA A 132 5.66 19.49 3.25
N LYS A 133 6.16 20.69 2.96
CA LYS A 133 7.59 20.93 2.68
C LYS A 133 8.46 20.70 3.91
N GLN A 134 8.00 21.14 5.09
CA GLN A 134 8.73 20.99 6.35
C GLN A 134 8.72 19.55 6.89
N LEU A 135 7.74 18.73 6.49
CA LEU A 135 7.68 17.31 6.83
C LEU A 135 8.95 16.57 6.37
N GLY A 136 9.58 17.01 5.28
CA GLY A 136 10.89 16.53 4.83
C GLY A 136 10.86 15.12 4.27
N SER A 137 11.96 14.38 4.45
CA SER A 137 12.13 13.03 3.87
C SER A 137 11.37 11.98 4.66
N ILE A 138 10.27 11.46 4.12
CA ILE A 138 9.53 10.31 4.67
C ILE A 138 9.59 9.09 3.73
N SER A 139 9.71 9.29 2.42
CA SER A 139 9.77 8.20 1.43
C SER A 139 11.18 7.63 1.24
N ARG A 140 12.21 8.37 1.67
CA ARG A 140 13.64 8.12 1.36
C ARG A 140 14.00 8.25 -0.12
N GLU A 141 13.09 8.79 -0.92
CA GLU A 141 13.29 9.07 -2.34
C GLU A 141 13.06 10.57 -2.56
N GLY A 142 14.13 11.32 -2.78
CA GLY A 142 14.05 12.78 -2.86
C GLY A 142 13.06 13.32 -3.91
N GLY A 143 12.79 12.56 -4.97
CA GLY A 143 11.75 12.88 -5.95
C GLY A 143 10.34 12.83 -5.38
N ILE A 144 10.01 11.78 -4.61
CA ILE A 144 8.71 11.61 -3.95
C ILE A 144 8.58 12.64 -2.83
N ASP A 145 9.60 12.81 -1.97
CA ASP A 145 9.58 13.76 -0.87
C ASP A 145 9.37 15.20 -1.35
N LYS A 146 10.05 15.57 -2.45
CA LYS A 146 9.85 16.88 -3.08
C LYS A 146 8.43 17.03 -3.62
N ALA A 147 7.87 15.99 -4.25
CA ALA A 147 6.52 16.02 -4.80
C ALA A 147 5.44 16.12 -3.72
N ILE A 148 5.60 15.48 -2.56
CA ILE A 148 4.70 15.61 -1.41
C ILE A 148 4.58 17.09 -0.96
N GLY A 149 5.70 17.80 -0.95
CA GLY A 149 5.76 19.23 -0.62
C GLY A 149 5.34 20.17 -1.76
N LYS A 150 4.94 19.67 -2.94
CA LYS A 150 4.42 20.53 -4.02
C LYS A 150 2.95 20.89 -3.78
N GLY A 151 2.53 21.98 -4.44
CA GLY A 151 1.16 22.48 -4.37
C GLY A 151 0.94 23.50 -3.25
N ALA A 152 0.11 24.51 -3.56
CA ALA A 152 -0.37 25.51 -2.60
C ALA A 152 -1.59 25.06 -1.76
N PRO A 153 -2.55 24.27 -2.26
CA PRO A 153 -3.75 23.97 -1.48
C PRO A 153 -3.43 23.07 -0.29
N ALA A 154 -4.20 23.22 0.78
CA ALA A 154 -4.26 22.24 1.88
C ALA A 154 -4.83 20.94 1.35
N LEU A 155 -4.13 19.84 1.60
CA LEU A 155 -4.52 18.49 1.19
C LEU A 155 -4.09 17.52 2.27
N SER A 156 -4.88 16.47 2.46
CA SER A 156 -4.48 15.35 3.30
C SER A 156 -3.13 14.77 2.87
N LEU A 157 -2.34 14.32 3.84
CA LEU A 157 -1.08 13.63 3.61
C LEU A 157 -1.29 12.46 2.64
N TRP A 158 -2.43 11.76 2.73
CA TRP A 158 -2.79 10.70 1.80
C TRP A 158 -2.89 11.17 0.36
N ARG A 159 -3.64 12.25 0.09
CA ARG A 159 -3.75 12.82 -1.26
C ARG A 159 -2.39 13.26 -1.80
N ARG A 160 -1.56 13.88 -0.97
CA ARG A 160 -0.19 14.28 -1.34
C ARG A 160 0.67 13.07 -1.70
N LEU A 161 0.58 11.99 -0.93
CA LEU A 161 1.31 10.74 -1.19
C LEU A 161 0.89 10.11 -2.52
N LEU A 162 -0.41 9.96 -2.78
CA LEU A 162 -0.91 9.39 -4.02
C LEU A 162 -0.47 10.20 -5.25
N SER A 163 -0.57 11.52 -5.19
CA SER A 163 -0.09 12.41 -6.27
C SER A 163 1.42 12.27 -6.49
N ALA A 164 2.22 12.25 -5.42
CA ALA A 164 3.67 12.08 -5.52
C ALA A 164 4.06 10.71 -6.11
N MET A 165 3.32 9.66 -5.75
CA MET A 165 3.52 8.32 -6.29
C MET A 165 3.19 8.25 -7.77
N LYS A 166 2.08 8.85 -8.21
CA LYS A 166 1.67 8.92 -9.61
C LYS A 166 2.64 9.76 -10.45
N GLU A 167 3.22 10.83 -9.88
CA GLU A 167 4.27 11.61 -10.55
C GLU A 167 5.56 10.79 -10.74
N ARG A 168 5.96 10.03 -9.72
CA ARG A 168 7.21 9.25 -9.74
C ARG A 168 7.09 7.98 -10.58
N TYR A 169 5.96 7.30 -10.49
CA TYR A 169 5.64 6.04 -11.14
C TYR A 169 4.33 6.25 -11.93
N PRO A 170 4.39 6.77 -13.16
CA PRO A 170 3.20 7.11 -13.93
C PRO A 170 2.46 5.90 -14.51
N PHE A 171 3.12 4.75 -14.62
CA PHE A 171 2.56 3.54 -15.22
C PHE A 171 2.44 2.40 -14.22
N LYS A 172 1.34 1.66 -14.32
CA LYS A 172 1.09 0.43 -13.56
C LYS A 172 1.96 -0.71 -14.10
N GLU A 173 3.26 -0.60 -13.88
CA GLU A 173 4.23 -1.64 -14.20
C GLU A 173 4.34 -2.62 -13.04
N ASP A 174 4.43 -3.92 -13.36
CA ASP A 174 4.62 -4.98 -12.35
C ASP A 174 5.96 -4.84 -11.58
N ASP A 175 6.85 -3.93 -11.99
CA ASP A 175 8.15 -3.69 -11.34
C ASP A 175 8.07 -2.87 -10.06
N VAL A 176 7.05 -2.02 -9.90
CA VAL A 176 6.86 -1.21 -8.69
C VAL A 176 6.56 -2.10 -7.47
N TYR A 177 5.91 -3.24 -7.72
CA TYR A 177 5.51 -4.15 -6.65
C TYR A 177 5.45 -5.62 -7.10
N ARG A 178 6.51 -6.35 -6.75
CA ARG A 178 6.62 -7.82 -6.88
C ARG A 178 6.79 -8.47 -5.50
N PRO A 179 5.71 -8.61 -4.72
CA PRO A 179 5.76 -9.30 -3.44
C PRO A 179 6.14 -10.77 -3.60
N GLY A 180 6.88 -11.27 -2.60
CA GLY A 180 7.19 -12.69 -2.49
C GLY A 180 5.95 -13.57 -2.22
N LYS A 181 6.19 -14.86 -2.05
CA LYS A 181 5.14 -15.79 -1.58
C LYS A 181 4.75 -15.41 -0.15
N TRP A 182 3.46 -15.55 0.17
CA TRP A 182 2.97 -15.38 1.53
C TRP A 182 2.85 -16.74 2.22
N THR A 183 3.03 -16.77 3.54
CA THR A 183 3.11 -18.01 4.32
C THR A 183 2.03 -18.16 5.40
N THR A 184 1.40 -17.06 5.81
CA THR A 184 0.30 -17.04 6.79
C THR A 184 -0.90 -16.32 6.19
N MET A 185 -2.09 -16.55 6.76
CA MET A 185 -3.31 -15.92 6.24
C MET A 185 -3.24 -14.39 6.36
N GLU A 186 -2.68 -13.85 7.44
CA GLU A 186 -2.48 -12.41 7.62
C GLU A 186 -1.56 -11.83 6.58
N ARG A 187 -0.49 -12.54 6.21
CA ARG A 187 0.38 -12.12 5.10
C ARG A 187 -0.35 -12.21 3.76
N GLY A 188 -1.28 -13.15 3.58
CA GLY A 188 -2.16 -13.22 2.41
C GLY A 188 -3.16 -12.05 2.34
N ILE A 189 -3.73 -11.66 3.47
CA ILE A 189 -4.61 -10.47 3.59
C ILE A 189 -3.80 -9.21 3.29
N GLN A 190 -2.64 -9.05 3.91
CA GLN A 190 -1.74 -7.93 3.66
C GLN A 190 -1.34 -7.86 2.18
N TYR A 191 -0.97 -8.99 1.58
CA TYR A 191 -0.64 -9.10 0.16
C TYR A 191 -1.78 -8.57 -0.73
N ARG A 192 -3.03 -8.87 -0.37
CA ARG A 192 -4.20 -8.38 -1.11
C ARG A 192 -4.38 -6.87 -0.97
N ARG A 193 -4.27 -6.33 0.25
CA ARG A 193 -4.33 -4.87 0.49
C ARG A 193 -3.23 -4.13 -0.28
N GLU A 194 -2.03 -4.71 -0.34
CA GLU A 194 -0.92 -4.15 -1.12
C GLU A 194 -1.18 -4.21 -2.63
N LEU A 195 -1.86 -5.24 -3.15
CA LEU A 195 -2.33 -5.22 -4.55
C LEU A 195 -3.40 -4.15 -4.78
N ALA A 196 -4.31 -3.94 -3.83
CA ALA A 196 -5.36 -2.93 -3.91
C ALA A 196 -4.78 -1.52 -3.90
N MET A 197 -3.71 -1.30 -3.13
CA MET A 197 -2.96 -0.05 -3.15
C MET A 197 -2.46 0.34 -4.54
N LEU A 198 -2.12 -0.62 -5.40
CA LEU A 198 -1.80 -0.30 -6.80
C LEU A 198 -3.01 0.26 -7.54
N GLU A 199 -4.21 -0.30 -7.33
CA GLU A 199 -5.43 0.25 -7.92
C GLU A 199 -5.70 1.68 -7.42
N VAL A 200 -5.49 1.95 -6.13
CA VAL A 200 -5.64 3.29 -5.54
C VAL A 200 -4.64 4.30 -6.14
N ILE A 201 -3.37 3.92 -6.29
CA ILE A 201 -2.31 4.80 -6.85
C ILE A 201 -2.61 5.16 -8.31
N TYR A 202 -3.03 4.18 -9.11
CA TYR A 202 -3.24 4.36 -10.55
C TYR A 202 -4.69 4.71 -10.92
N GLY A 203 -5.57 4.80 -9.93
CA GLY A 203 -6.92 5.31 -10.09
C GLY A 203 -6.94 6.76 -10.57
N ASP A 204 -8.09 7.19 -11.07
CA ASP A 204 -8.34 8.61 -11.30
C ASP A 204 -8.47 9.32 -9.95
N LEU A 205 -7.59 10.29 -9.69
CA LEU A 205 -7.58 11.02 -8.42
C LEU A 205 -8.63 12.12 -8.39
N ASP A 206 -9.17 12.50 -9.54
CA ASP A 206 -10.22 13.51 -9.70
C ASP A 206 -11.63 12.87 -9.67
N ASP A 207 -11.72 11.56 -9.87
CA ASP A 207 -12.96 10.81 -9.73
C ASP A 207 -13.23 10.50 -8.24
N GLU A 208 -14.21 11.20 -7.65
CA GLU A 208 -14.63 10.95 -6.27
C GLU A 208 -15.39 9.64 -6.07
N GLN A 209 -15.83 8.99 -7.15
CA GLN A 209 -16.48 7.68 -7.07
C GLN A 209 -15.48 6.54 -6.89
N LEU A 210 -14.19 6.76 -7.18
CA LEU A 210 -13.17 5.74 -6.99
C LEU A 210 -12.73 5.64 -5.53
N PRO A 211 -12.60 4.41 -5.01
CA PRO A 211 -12.17 4.19 -3.64
C PRO A 211 -10.74 4.72 -3.44
N ARG A 212 -10.57 5.56 -2.42
CA ARG A 212 -9.25 6.02 -1.94
C ARG A 212 -8.75 5.19 -0.77
N ASP A 213 -9.63 4.38 -0.19
CA ASP A 213 -9.33 3.37 0.80
C ASP A 213 -8.97 2.05 0.08
N PRO A 214 -7.77 1.48 0.30
CA PRO A 214 -7.41 0.18 -0.24
C PRO A 214 -8.36 -0.96 0.19
N ASP A 215 -9.07 -0.84 1.31
CA ASP A 215 -9.96 -1.87 1.84
C ASP A 215 -11.34 -1.87 1.14
N GLU A 216 -11.74 -0.73 0.57
CA GLU A 216 -12.99 -0.56 -0.20
C GLU A 216 -12.82 -0.93 -1.68
N VAL A 217 -11.59 -1.13 -2.16
CA VAL A 217 -11.31 -1.52 -3.54
C VAL A 217 -11.99 -2.86 -3.85
N GLN A 218 -12.76 -2.90 -4.94
CA GLN A 218 -13.29 -4.16 -5.44
C GLN A 218 -12.16 -5.07 -5.90
N CYS A 219 -12.12 -6.30 -5.37
CA CYS A 219 -11.15 -7.27 -5.79
C CYS A 219 -11.34 -7.56 -7.30
N THR A 220 -10.23 -7.63 -8.04
CA THR A 220 -10.30 -8.02 -9.46
C THR A 220 -9.85 -9.47 -9.65
N ARG A 221 -10.31 -10.13 -10.73
CA ARG A 221 -9.84 -11.47 -11.10
C ARG A 221 -8.30 -11.55 -11.23
N PRO A 222 -7.58 -10.56 -11.78
CA PRO A 222 -6.12 -10.48 -11.73
C PRO A 222 -5.55 -10.50 -10.30
N MET A 223 -6.11 -9.71 -9.36
CA MET A 223 -5.65 -9.71 -7.96
C MET A 223 -5.81 -11.08 -7.32
N TRP A 224 -6.97 -11.73 -7.52
CA TRP A 224 -7.21 -13.09 -7.03
C TRP A 224 -6.19 -14.09 -7.55
N ARG A 225 -5.92 -14.08 -8.86
CA ARG A 225 -4.91 -14.97 -9.46
C ARG A 225 -3.51 -14.74 -8.90
N LYS A 226 -3.12 -13.48 -8.65
CA LYS A 226 -1.83 -13.15 -8.03
C LYS A 226 -1.77 -13.73 -6.60
N LEU A 227 -2.82 -13.53 -5.78
CA LEU A 227 -2.87 -14.08 -4.43
C LEU A 227 -2.74 -15.61 -4.42
N VAL A 228 -3.54 -16.32 -5.21
CA VAL A 228 -3.54 -17.80 -5.25
C VAL A 228 -2.18 -18.35 -5.70
N ARG A 229 -1.52 -17.71 -6.67
CA ARG A 229 -0.19 -18.13 -7.14
C ARG A 229 0.91 -17.89 -6.11
N SER A 230 0.75 -16.88 -5.26
CA SER A 230 1.68 -16.57 -4.18
C SER A 230 1.38 -17.35 -2.89
N ALA A 231 0.32 -18.15 -2.86
CA ALA A 231 -0.11 -18.90 -1.69
C ALA A 231 0.82 -20.08 -1.35
N PRO A 232 0.85 -20.51 -0.07
CA PRO A 232 1.40 -21.79 0.33
C PRO A 232 0.70 -22.93 -0.41
N SER A 233 1.43 -24.00 -0.73
CA SER A 233 0.88 -25.16 -1.43
C SER A 233 -0.28 -25.82 -0.68
N SER A 234 -0.28 -25.76 0.66
CA SER A 234 -1.36 -26.26 1.52
C SER A 234 -2.67 -25.49 1.35
N CYS A 235 -2.62 -24.22 0.96
CA CYS A 235 -3.79 -23.34 0.85
C CYS A 235 -4.18 -23.07 -0.61
N ALA A 236 -3.25 -23.20 -1.55
CA ALA A 236 -3.46 -22.80 -2.95
C ALA A 236 -4.67 -23.48 -3.61
N ASN A 237 -4.83 -24.79 -3.43
CA ASN A 237 -5.95 -25.52 -4.02
C ASN A 237 -7.29 -25.11 -3.42
N SER A 238 -7.37 -24.98 -2.10
CA SER A 238 -8.59 -24.58 -1.41
C SER A 238 -8.97 -23.13 -1.75
N LEU A 239 -8.00 -22.23 -1.85
CA LEU A 239 -8.23 -20.87 -2.34
C LEU A 239 -8.65 -20.86 -3.81
N ALA A 240 -8.11 -21.72 -4.67
CA ALA A 240 -8.57 -21.80 -6.05
C ALA A 240 -10.05 -22.25 -6.15
N ILE A 241 -10.50 -23.09 -5.21
CA ILE A 241 -11.87 -23.63 -5.14
C ILE A 241 -12.83 -22.66 -4.45
N LEU A 242 -12.34 -21.80 -3.54
CA LEU A 242 -13.13 -20.72 -2.93
C LEU A 242 -13.66 -19.85 -4.07
N THR A 243 -14.89 -20.17 -4.48
CA THR A 243 -15.41 -19.73 -5.77
C THR A 243 -15.56 -18.23 -5.72
N TRP A 244 -15.03 -17.56 -6.73
CA TRP A 244 -15.49 -16.23 -7.10
C TRP A 244 -16.97 -16.35 -7.45
N LYS A 245 -17.85 -16.18 -6.47
CA LYS A 245 -19.30 -16.27 -6.70
C LYS A 245 -19.70 -15.05 -7.53
N ASP A 246 -19.97 -15.27 -8.81
CA ASP A 246 -20.35 -14.22 -9.76
C ASP A 246 -21.69 -13.58 -9.33
N ARG A 247 -21.61 -12.33 -8.85
CA ARG A 247 -22.53 -11.25 -9.21
C ARG A 247 -21.95 -9.86 -8.87
N GLU A 248 -21.26 -9.75 -7.75
CA GLU A 248 -20.46 -8.58 -7.36
C GLU A 248 -19.10 -9.06 -6.83
N CYS A 249 -18.03 -8.40 -7.26
CA CYS A 249 -16.69 -8.71 -6.81
C CYS A 249 -16.53 -8.22 -5.36
N PRO A 250 -16.11 -9.07 -4.40
CA PRO A 250 -16.03 -8.63 -3.01
C PRO A 250 -15.00 -7.52 -2.86
N THR A 251 -15.22 -6.62 -1.91
CA THR A 251 -14.19 -5.64 -1.52
C THR A 251 -12.99 -6.34 -0.91
N VAL A 252 -11.88 -5.63 -0.77
CA VAL A 252 -10.68 -6.17 -0.12
C VAL A 252 -10.96 -6.54 1.32
N ASP A 253 -11.78 -5.76 2.03
CA ASP A 253 -12.20 -6.04 3.41
C ASP A 253 -13.09 -7.30 3.51
N GLU A 254 -14.10 -7.42 2.64
CA GLU A 254 -14.96 -8.61 2.58
C GLU A 254 -14.14 -9.85 2.26
N ALA A 255 -13.20 -9.75 1.32
CA ALA A 255 -12.31 -10.84 1.00
C ALA A 255 -11.37 -11.19 2.16
N ALA A 256 -10.90 -10.21 2.93
CA ALA A 256 -10.10 -10.44 4.12
C ALA A 256 -10.92 -11.19 5.18
N SER A 257 -12.17 -10.82 5.39
CA SER A 257 -13.10 -11.51 6.29
C SER A 257 -13.31 -12.97 5.88
N ASN A 258 -13.59 -13.22 4.60
CA ASN A 258 -13.72 -14.59 4.06
C ASN A 258 -12.45 -15.44 4.28
N LEU A 259 -11.26 -14.83 4.15
CA LEU A 259 -9.99 -15.53 4.39
C LEU A 259 -9.80 -15.90 5.87
N ARG A 260 -10.21 -15.02 6.80
CA ARG A 260 -10.18 -15.29 8.25
C ARG A 260 -11.15 -16.40 8.63
N GLU A 261 -12.40 -16.33 8.15
CA GLU A 261 -13.41 -17.38 8.39
C GLU A 261 -12.92 -18.76 7.91
N TYR A 262 -12.25 -18.79 6.75
CA TYR A 262 -11.65 -20.01 6.23
C TYR A 262 -10.53 -20.56 7.14
N GLU A 263 -9.65 -19.70 7.64
CA GLU A 263 -8.59 -20.08 8.59
C GLU A 263 -9.15 -20.60 9.91
N GLU A 264 -10.19 -19.95 10.45
CA GLU A 264 -10.88 -20.40 11.65
C GLU A 264 -11.54 -21.77 11.45
N SER A 265 -12.17 -21.99 10.29
CA SER A 265 -12.77 -23.28 9.92
C SER A 265 -11.73 -24.41 9.86
N ILE A 266 -10.58 -24.17 9.24
CA ILE A 266 -9.47 -25.14 9.20
C ILE A 266 -8.98 -25.42 10.61
N SER A 267 -8.72 -24.38 11.40
CA SER A 267 -8.18 -24.49 12.75
C SER A 267 -9.11 -25.30 13.66
N SER A 268 -10.41 -25.01 13.61
CA SER A 268 -11.44 -25.75 14.35
C SER A 268 -11.49 -27.23 13.95
N SER A 269 -11.45 -27.52 12.64
CA SER A 269 -11.46 -28.89 12.13
C SER A 269 -10.26 -29.70 12.61
N LEU A 270 -9.06 -29.09 12.59
CA LEU A 270 -7.82 -29.72 13.06
C LEU A 270 -7.85 -30.00 14.56
N VAL A 271 -8.31 -29.04 15.37
CA VAL A 271 -8.47 -29.23 16.82
C VAL A 271 -9.40 -30.40 17.12
N SER A 272 -10.56 -30.46 16.46
CA SER A 272 -11.51 -31.56 16.64
C SER A 272 -10.93 -32.92 16.25
N ALA A 273 -10.13 -32.98 15.18
CA ALA A 273 -9.46 -34.22 14.77
C ALA A 273 -8.43 -34.69 15.80
N VAL A 274 -7.65 -33.78 16.38
CA VAL A 274 -6.65 -34.08 17.42
C VAL A 274 -7.32 -34.58 18.71
N GLU A 275 -8.41 -33.94 19.16
CA GLU A 275 -9.17 -34.38 20.33
C GLU A 275 -9.72 -35.81 20.17
N LYS A 276 -10.31 -36.11 19.00
CA LYS A 276 -10.81 -37.46 18.68
C LYS A 276 -9.72 -38.52 18.66
N LEU A 277 -8.51 -38.16 18.23
CA LEU A 277 -7.36 -39.08 18.23
C LEU A 277 -6.82 -39.30 19.65
N SER A 278 -6.76 -38.24 20.45
CA SER A 278 -6.36 -38.32 21.87
C SER A 278 -7.28 -39.24 22.66
N GLN A 279 -8.61 -39.09 22.48
CA GLN A 279 -9.61 -39.94 23.13
C GLN A 279 -9.54 -41.42 22.72
N LYS A 280 -9.01 -41.73 21.54
CA LYS A 280 -8.84 -43.12 21.06
C LYS A 280 -7.55 -43.78 21.53
N ALA A 281 -6.58 -42.99 22.00
CA ALA A 281 -5.28 -43.46 22.46
C ALA A 281 -5.26 -43.75 23.97
N GLN A 282 -6.40 -43.59 24.64
CA GLN A 282 -6.60 -43.74 26.08
C GLN A 282 -7.54 -44.91 26.35
#